data_AF-A0A1V2AVU1-F1
#
_entry.id   AF-A0A1V2AVU1-F1
#
_cell.length_a   1.000
_cell.length_b   1.000
_cell.length_c   1.000
_cell.angle_alpha   90.00
_cell.angle_beta   90.00
_cell.angle_gamma   90.00
#
_symmetry.space_group_name_H-M   'P 1'
#
loop_
_entity.id
_entity.type
_entity.pdbx_description
1 polymer ?
#
loop_
_entity_poly.entity_id
_entity_poly.type
_entity_poly.pdbx_seq_one_letter_code
_entity_poly.pdbx_strand_id
1 'polypeptide(L)'
;MIVIRRNIFIFVLPRKIKQYEVNFQNLTNVDLGKNGQFGNDDELRRLLNETIFVKDIKKITKFSLRHSYRFRDDAIKDLGKPPKYVLTFGEFLEVFHRMNRDLLIDRFRRLRKGK
;
A
#
# COMPACT_ATOMS: atom_id res chain seq x y z
N MET A 1 11.09 2.82 -60.56
CA MET A 1 9.72 2.61 -60.05
C MET A 1 9.73 3.01 -58.58
N ILE A 2 9.08 4.14 -58.26
CA ILE A 2 8.99 4.70 -56.91
C ILE A 2 7.77 4.07 -56.25
N VAL A 3 7.93 3.45 -55.07
CA VAL A 3 6.85 3.32 -54.10
C VAL A 3 7.44 3.57 -52.71
N ILE A 4 7.04 4.68 -52.10
CA ILE A 4 7.39 5.07 -50.73
C ILE A 4 6.12 4.96 -49.86
N ARG A 5 6.33 4.48 -48.63
CA ARG A 5 5.61 4.72 -47.35
C ARG A 5 4.65 3.64 -46.87
N ARG A 6 5.02 3.04 -45.73
CA ARG A 6 4.48 3.33 -44.38
C ARG A 6 5.39 2.63 -43.34
N ASN A 7 6.12 3.40 -42.54
CA ASN A 7 5.85 3.57 -41.11
C ASN A 7 5.60 2.24 -40.38
N ILE A 8 6.56 1.80 -39.55
CA ILE A 8 6.38 1.27 -38.19
C ILE A 8 7.80 1.05 -37.61
N PHE A 9 8.17 1.87 -36.64
CA PHE A 9 9.28 1.60 -35.72
C PHE A 9 8.73 0.70 -34.61
N ILE A 10 9.30 -0.47 -34.40
CA ILE A 10 9.13 -1.22 -33.15
C ILE A 10 10.52 -1.48 -32.57
N PHE A 11 10.78 -0.79 -31.47
CA PHE A 11 11.87 -1.02 -30.54
C PHE A 11 11.62 -2.37 -29.85
N VAL A 12 12.48 -3.36 -30.08
CA VAL A 12 12.46 -4.62 -29.31
C VAL A 12 13.65 -4.61 -28.35
N LEU A 13 13.39 -4.19 -27.11
CA LEU A 13 14.29 -4.36 -25.97
C LEU A 13 14.10 -5.77 -25.39
N PRO A 14 15.13 -6.64 -25.36
CA PRO A 14 15.05 -7.87 -24.58
C PRO A 14 15.40 -7.56 -23.13
N ARG A 15 14.42 -7.14 -22.31
CA ARG A 15 14.57 -7.25 -20.84
C ARG A 15 14.02 -8.59 -20.41
N LYS A 16 14.93 -9.50 -20.05
CA LYS A 16 14.62 -10.73 -19.29
C LYS A 16 13.83 -10.34 -18.04
N ILE A 17 12.52 -10.55 -18.06
CA ILE A 17 11.70 -10.59 -16.85
C ILE A 17 11.99 -11.95 -16.22
N LYS A 18 12.79 -11.98 -15.15
CA LYS A 18 12.83 -13.16 -14.28
C LYS A 18 11.44 -13.29 -13.69
N GLN A 19 10.70 -14.33 -14.09
CA GLN A 19 9.51 -14.76 -13.38
C GLN A 19 9.99 -15.23 -12.00
N TYR A 20 9.74 -14.41 -10.98
CA TYR A 20 9.75 -14.91 -9.62
C TYR A 20 8.44 -15.66 -9.46
N GLU A 21 8.50 -16.99 -9.53
CA GLU A 21 7.43 -17.82 -8.98
C GLU A 21 7.33 -17.47 -7.49
N VAL A 22 6.33 -16.66 -7.14
CA VAL A 22 5.94 -16.49 -5.75
C VAL A 22 5.30 -17.81 -5.36
N ASN A 23 6.11 -18.69 -4.78
CA ASN A 23 5.66 -19.93 -4.19
C ASN A 23 4.75 -19.58 -2.99
N PHE A 24 3.44 -19.50 -3.22
CA PHE A 24 2.43 -19.18 -2.21
C PHE A 24 2.20 -20.31 -1.19
N GLN A 25 3.02 -21.37 -1.18
CA GLN A 25 2.79 -22.57 -0.38
C GLN A 25 3.55 -22.65 0.96
N ASN A 26 4.29 -21.60 1.37
CA ASN A 26 5.05 -21.62 2.64
C ASN A 26 4.57 -20.64 3.73
N LEU A 27 3.34 -20.11 3.65
CA LEU A 27 2.79 -19.20 4.68
C LEU A 27 1.79 -19.84 5.64
N THR A 28 1.66 -21.17 5.69
CA THR A 28 0.69 -21.85 6.57
C THR A 28 1.25 -22.47 7.84
N ASN A 29 2.56 -22.40 8.11
CA ASN A 29 3.11 -22.89 9.38
C ASN A 29 4.22 -21.97 9.89
N VAL A 30 3.86 -20.74 10.22
CA VAL A 30 4.57 -20.06 11.31
C VAL A 30 3.88 -20.52 12.58
N ASP A 31 4.63 -21.27 13.39
CA ASP A 31 4.27 -21.67 14.74
C ASP A 31 3.65 -20.46 15.47
N LEU A 32 2.33 -20.44 15.54
CA LEU A 32 1.58 -19.55 16.41
C LEU A 32 1.91 -20.02 17.81
N GLY A 33 2.97 -19.42 18.36
CA GLY A 33 3.41 -19.60 19.72
C GLY A 33 2.19 -19.68 20.62
N LYS A 34 1.97 -20.89 21.15
CA LYS A 34 1.07 -21.10 22.28
C LYS A 34 1.52 -20.12 23.35
N ASN A 35 0.69 -19.10 23.60
CA ASN A 35 0.37 -18.47 24.89
C ASN A 35 0.03 -16.96 24.73
N GLY A 36 -1.28 -16.65 24.68
CA GLY A 36 -1.85 -15.36 25.10
C GLY A 36 -2.13 -14.31 24.01
N GLN A 37 -3.35 -13.75 24.02
CA GLN A 37 -3.82 -12.55 23.30
C GLN A 37 -4.55 -12.69 21.94
N PHE A 38 -5.44 -13.68 21.78
CA PHE A 38 -6.33 -13.80 20.60
C PHE A 38 -7.43 -12.70 20.46
N GLY A 39 -7.28 -11.54 21.10
CA GLY A 39 -8.15 -10.38 20.89
C GLY A 39 -7.48 -9.21 20.16
N ASN A 40 -6.15 -9.13 20.17
CA ASN A 40 -5.40 -7.95 19.70
C ASN A 40 -4.92 -8.09 18.25
N ASP A 41 -4.54 -9.30 17.84
CA ASP A 41 -4.02 -9.56 16.49
C ASP A 41 -5.11 -9.49 15.41
N ASP A 42 -6.33 -9.92 15.73
CA ASP A 42 -7.47 -9.80 14.83
C ASP A 42 -7.88 -8.34 14.63
N GLU A 43 -7.82 -7.52 15.67
CA GLU A 43 -8.07 -6.08 15.55
C GLU A 43 -7.01 -5.42 14.68
N LEU A 44 -5.72 -5.71 14.92
CA LEU A 44 -4.64 -5.14 14.12
C LEU A 44 -4.74 -5.58 12.65
N ARG A 45 -5.00 -6.87 12.39
CA ARG A 45 -5.21 -7.38 11.02
C ARG A 45 -6.40 -6.70 10.35
N ARG A 46 -7.49 -6.44 11.07
CA ARG A 46 -8.63 -5.68 10.55
C ARG A 46 -8.23 -4.23 10.21
N LEU A 47 -7.53 -3.54 11.12
CA LEU A 47 -7.07 -2.17 10.90
C LEU A 47 -6.14 -2.05 9.69
N LEU A 48 -5.18 -2.97 9.53
CA LEU A 48 -4.23 -2.95 8.41
C LEU A 48 -4.92 -3.15 7.05
N ASN A 49 -5.96 -3.99 7.00
CA ASN A 49 -6.72 -4.22 5.78
C ASN A 49 -7.82 -3.18 5.54
N GLU A 50 -8.03 -2.26 6.48
CA GLU A 50 -9.05 -1.24 6.35
C GLU A 50 -8.61 -0.14 5.38
N THR A 51 -9.56 0.35 4.60
CA THR A 51 -9.38 1.53 3.75
C THR A 51 -9.01 2.75 4.58
N ILE A 52 -7.97 3.47 4.14
CA ILE A 52 -7.62 4.79 4.69
C ILE A 52 -7.93 5.90 3.69
N PHE A 53 -8.79 6.84 4.10
CA PHE A 53 -9.13 8.00 3.27
C PHE A 53 -8.17 9.18 3.53
N VAL A 54 -8.13 10.12 2.58
CA VAL A 54 -7.31 11.34 2.70
C VAL A 54 -7.63 12.13 3.99
N LYS A 55 -8.90 12.14 4.42
CA LYS A 55 -9.31 12.77 5.68
C LYS A 55 -8.69 12.08 6.91
N ASP A 56 -8.53 10.77 6.86
CA ASP A 56 -7.93 9.97 7.92
C ASP A 56 -6.41 10.21 7.95
N ILE A 57 -5.75 10.18 6.78
CA ILE A 57 -4.32 10.53 6.62
C ILE A 57 -4.06 11.91 7.24
N LYS A 58 -4.87 12.92 6.90
CA LYS A 58 -4.78 14.26 7.46
C LYS A 58 -4.83 14.25 8.99
N LYS A 59 -5.79 13.52 9.57
CA LYS A 59 -5.99 13.46 11.02
C LYS A 59 -4.83 12.77 11.74
N ILE A 60 -4.39 11.61 11.24
CA ILE A 60 -3.35 10.80 11.92
C ILE A 60 -1.94 11.36 11.73
N THR A 61 -1.65 12.01 10.60
CA THR A 61 -0.34 12.61 10.30
C THR A 61 -0.25 14.09 10.67
N LYS A 62 -1.40 14.75 10.91
CA LYS A 62 -1.54 16.21 11.09
C LYS A 62 -1.12 17.04 9.88
N PHE A 63 -1.11 16.46 8.69
CA PHE A 63 -0.86 17.19 7.45
C PHE A 63 -1.99 18.14 7.08
N SER A 64 -1.70 19.10 6.18
CA SER A 64 -2.76 19.82 5.49
C SER A 64 -3.51 18.87 4.54
N LEU A 65 -4.75 19.22 4.20
CA LEU A 65 -5.56 18.41 3.28
C LEU A 65 -4.85 18.25 1.92
N ARG A 66 -4.25 19.32 1.41
CA ARG A 66 -3.50 19.33 0.15
C ARG A 66 -2.28 18.41 0.19
N HIS A 67 -1.52 18.43 1.28
CA HIS A 67 -0.36 17.53 1.42
C HIS A 67 -0.82 16.07 1.52
N SER A 68 -1.95 15.82 2.19
CA SER A 68 -2.52 14.47 2.29
C SER A 68 -2.94 13.91 0.92
N TYR A 69 -3.50 14.74 0.03
CA TYR A 69 -3.80 14.34 -1.35
C TYR A 69 -2.53 14.01 -2.14
N ARG A 70 -1.54 14.91 -2.10
CA ARG A 70 -0.25 14.69 -2.77
C ARG A 70 0.41 13.40 -2.32
N PHE A 71 0.49 13.20 -1.00
CA PHE A 71 1.04 11.98 -0.44
C PHE A 71 0.31 10.73 -0.93
N ARG A 72 -1.03 10.73 -0.94
CA ARG A 72 -1.81 9.60 -1.46
C ARG A 72 -1.44 9.30 -2.92
N ASP A 73 -1.39 10.33 -3.76
CA ASP A 73 -1.13 10.17 -5.20
C ASP A 73 0.30 9.66 -5.44
N ASP A 74 1.27 10.16 -4.67
CA ASP A 74 2.66 9.68 -4.70
C ASP A 74 2.74 8.23 -4.21
N ALA A 75 2.09 7.88 -3.11
CA ALA A 75 2.08 6.51 -2.57
C ALA A 75 1.43 5.50 -3.54
N ILE A 76 0.33 5.87 -4.21
CA ILE A 76 -0.30 5.03 -5.25
C ILE A 76 0.69 4.77 -6.40
N LYS A 77 1.42 5.80 -6.82
CA LYS A 77 2.42 5.70 -7.88
C LYS A 77 3.59 4.82 -7.47
N ASP A 78 4.10 4.98 -6.25
CA ASP A 78 5.23 4.21 -5.71
C ASP A 78 4.87 2.73 -5.56
N LEU A 79 3.62 2.42 -5.22
CA LEU A 79 3.08 1.05 -5.15
C LEU A 79 2.69 0.47 -6.53
N GLY A 80 2.85 1.23 -7.62
CA GLY A 80 2.49 0.80 -8.98
C GLY A 80 0.98 0.56 -9.17
N LYS A 81 0.13 1.21 -8.38
CA LYS A 81 -1.32 1.04 -8.39
C LYS A 81 -1.97 1.99 -9.41
N PRO A 82 -3.18 1.66 -9.93
CA PRO A 82 -3.86 2.53 -10.87
C PRO A 82 -4.26 3.87 -10.23
N PRO A 83 -4.39 4.94 -11.04
CA PRO A 83 -4.90 6.22 -10.54
C PRO A 83 -6.27 6.04 -9.86
N LYS A 84 -6.52 6.83 -8.80
CA LYS A 84 -7.74 6.75 -7.97
C LYS A 84 -7.89 5.46 -7.16
N TYR A 85 -6.88 4.59 -7.12
CA TYR A 85 -6.85 3.47 -6.18
C TYR A 85 -7.03 3.97 -4.74
N VAL A 86 -7.71 3.17 -3.94
CA VAL A 86 -7.99 3.46 -2.54
C VAL A 86 -7.02 2.64 -1.69
N LEU A 87 -6.12 3.31 -0.98
CA LEU A 87 -5.12 2.66 -0.16
C LEU A 87 -5.75 1.97 1.05
N THR A 88 -5.22 0.81 1.39
CA THR A 88 -5.38 0.23 2.73
C THR A 88 -4.45 0.93 3.72
N PHE A 89 -4.77 0.84 5.01
CA PHE A 89 -3.91 1.39 6.05
C PHE A 89 -2.55 0.68 6.11
N GLY A 90 -2.52 -0.63 5.81
CA GLY A 90 -1.28 -1.39 5.66
C GLY A 90 -0.39 -0.82 4.56
N GLU A 91 -0.92 -0.64 3.34
CA GLU A 91 -0.20 -0.02 2.21
C GLU A 91 0.28 1.41 2.54
N PHE A 92 -0.52 2.17 3.31
CA PHE A 92 -0.10 3.48 3.81
C PHE A 92 1.14 3.38 4.72
N LEU A 93 1.15 2.43 5.66
CA LEU A 93 2.27 2.23 6.58
C LEU A 93 3.53 1.69 5.91
N GLU A 94 3.39 0.95 4.81
CA GLU A 94 4.51 0.47 4.01
C GLU A 94 5.30 1.61 3.34
N VAL A 95 4.63 2.71 2.99
CA VAL A 95 5.26 3.84 2.28
C VAL A 95 5.56 5.01 3.22
N PHE A 96 4.78 5.20 4.29
CA PHE A 96 4.92 6.35 5.17
C PHE A 96 5.91 6.10 6.31
N HIS A 97 7.14 6.61 6.17
CA HIS A 97 8.21 6.44 7.17
C HIS A 97 8.52 7.68 8.01
N ARG A 98 7.76 8.77 7.86
CA ARG A 98 8.03 10.05 8.56
C ARG A 98 7.61 10.08 10.03
N MET A 99 6.91 9.05 10.51
CA MET A 99 6.43 8.95 11.89
C MET A 99 6.52 7.49 12.35
N ASN A 100 6.68 7.28 13.65
CA ASN A 100 6.66 5.96 14.24
C ASN A 100 5.37 5.20 13.84
N ARG A 101 5.55 3.98 13.33
CA ARG A 101 4.48 3.10 12.86
C ARG A 101 3.43 2.80 13.94
N ASP A 102 3.87 2.49 15.15
CA ASP A 102 2.97 2.15 16.27
C ASP A 102 2.13 3.34 16.69
N LEU A 103 2.71 4.56 16.63
CA LEU A 103 1.97 5.78 16.89
C LEU A 103 0.88 6.03 15.84
N LEU A 104 1.15 5.72 14.57
CA LEU A 104 0.15 5.82 13.50
C LEU A 104 -0.98 4.80 13.69
N ILE A 105 -0.62 3.55 14.04
CA ILE A 105 -1.58 2.48 14.35
C ILE A 105 -2.49 2.92 15.49
N ASP A 106 -1.92 3.44 16.59
CA ASP A 106 -2.71 3.89 17.73
C ASP A 106 -3.64 5.06 17.38
N ARG A 107 -3.16 6.04 16.60
CA ARG A 107 -4.00 7.17 16.13
C ARG A 107 -5.14 6.72 15.23
N PHE A 108 -4.87 5.80 14.30
CA PHE A 108 -5.88 5.28 13.39
C PHE A 108 -6.92 4.44 14.15
N ARG A 109 -6.47 3.63 15.11
CA ARG A 109 -7.34 2.89 16.03
C ARG A 109 -8.27 3.81 16.83
N ARG A 110 -7.76 4.89 17.43
CA ARG A 110 -8.57 5.88 18.16
C ARG A 110 -9.62 6.53 17.26
N LEU A 111 -9.23 6.85 16.02
CA LEU A 111 -10.11 7.45 15.02
C LEU A 111 -11.32 6.56 14.68
N ARG A 112 -11.14 5.23 14.68
CA ARG A 112 -12.24 4.26 14.47
C ARG A 112 -13.05 3.96 15.73
N LYS A 113 -12.41 3.97 16.91
CA LYS A 113 -13.10 3.73 18.19
C LYS A 113 -13.86 4.94 18.73
N GLY A 114 -13.82 6.10 18.05
CA GLY A 114 -14.70 7.24 18.32
C GLY A 114 -14.52 7.90 19.70
N LYS A 115 -13.31 7.81 20.30
CA LYS A 115 -12.98 8.52 21.55
C LYS A 115 -12.20 9.80 21.28
#